data_AF-A0A7W7T8R0-F1
#
_entry.id   AF-A0A7W7T8R0-F1
#
_cell.length_a   1.000
_cell.length_b   1.000
_cell.length_c   1.000
_cell.angle_alpha   90.00
_cell.angle_beta   90.00
_cell.angle_gamma   90.00
#
_symmetry.space_group_name_H-M   'P 1'
#
loop_
_entity.id
_entity.type
_entity.pdbx_description
1 polymer ?
#
loop_
_entity_poly.entity_id
_entity_poly.type
_entity_poly.pdbx_seq_one_letter_code
_entity_poly.pdbx_strand_id
1 'polypeptide(L)'
;MNEYRTRADRMRDPVAFDVVRAVAEEHGVCVRPLARERVDLDTGRVEIVPVACGSTIAAVCPSCAERNRRLRMAQCREGWHLAQEPDFTPDPPTDDQKALTTYRADLVQAYRRAVDEGDDTGAEEVRDEVAGVDAELRQLGIRGALPPLDPRPRIARRSTRRRQDAPNLPRRPVAKRTVGRVFGGRYQPSTFLTLTLDSYGPVHGDGTPVDPTTYDYRRAARDAVHFAALLDRFVQNLRRCVGWDVQYFSTVEPQRRLAPHWHAAIRGSIPRAELRAVARATYHQVWWPAHDEIKYGGDHLPVWDARAKGFVDPTTRTPLPTWAEALDQVDEPAHVARFGVQVHSKGILGGTEEAGRHIGYLTK
;
A
#
# COMPACT_ATOMS: atom_id res chain seq x y z
N MET A 1 -45.33 -39.02 16.17
CA MET A 1 -44.87 -39.20 17.56
C MET A 1 -43.71 -38.24 17.76
N ASN A 2 -43.88 -37.21 18.59
CA ASN A 2 -42.77 -36.32 18.92
C ASN A 2 -42.00 -36.99 20.07
N GLU A 3 -40.86 -37.59 19.79
CA GLU A 3 -40.00 -38.17 20.83
C GLU A 3 -39.66 -37.08 21.86
N TYR A 4 -39.79 -37.42 23.14
CA TYR A 4 -39.48 -36.49 24.23
C TYR A 4 -37.96 -36.23 24.26
N ARG A 5 -37.54 -35.09 23.71
CA ARG A 5 -36.13 -34.66 23.71
C ARG A 5 -35.78 -33.90 24.97
N THR A 6 -34.67 -34.27 25.62
CA THR A 6 -34.16 -33.53 26.77
C THR A 6 -33.59 -32.17 26.34
N ARG A 7 -33.30 -31.28 27.30
CA ARG A 7 -32.59 -30.02 27.01
C ARG A 7 -31.19 -30.28 26.45
N ALA A 8 -30.50 -31.31 26.96
CA ALA A 8 -29.18 -31.69 26.47
C ALA A 8 -29.23 -32.14 25.01
N ASP A 9 -30.27 -32.87 24.61
CA ASP A 9 -30.46 -33.30 23.21
C ASP A 9 -30.71 -32.10 22.28
N ARG A 10 -31.53 -31.13 22.72
CA ARG A 10 -31.78 -29.89 21.96
C ARG A 10 -30.55 -28.98 21.85
N MET A 11 -29.69 -28.95 22.87
CA MET A 11 -28.44 -28.19 22.82
C MET A 11 -27.37 -28.82 21.92
N ARG A 12 -27.55 -30.08 21.49
CA ARG A 12 -26.70 -30.73 20.48
C ARG A 12 -27.15 -30.44 19.05
N ASP A 13 -28.41 -30.04 18.85
CA ASP A 13 -28.89 -29.62 17.54
C ASP A 13 -28.17 -28.33 17.10
N PRO A 14 -27.82 -28.18 15.82
CA PRO A 14 -27.13 -26.99 15.34
C PRO A 14 -28.02 -25.75 15.47
N VAL A 15 -27.40 -24.61 15.81
CA VAL A 15 -28.09 -23.33 15.79
C VAL A 15 -28.48 -23.00 14.36
N ALA A 16 -29.70 -22.51 14.13
CA ALA A 16 -30.20 -22.22 12.78
C ALA A 16 -29.25 -21.31 11.97
N PHE A 17 -28.62 -20.34 12.63
CA PHE A 17 -27.64 -19.45 12.00
C PHE A 17 -26.36 -20.19 11.55
N ASP A 18 -25.91 -21.18 12.30
CA ASP A 18 -24.76 -22.01 11.92
C ASP A 18 -25.06 -22.86 10.70
N VAL A 19 -26.30 -23.36 10.57
CA VAL A 19 -26.77 -24.08 9.38
C VAL A 19 -26.78 -23.17 8.16
N VAL A 20 -27.35 -21.96 8.28
CA VAL A 20 -27.37 -20.98 7.17
C VAL A 20 -25.95 -20.58 6.77
N ARG A 21 -25.06 -20.39 7.74
CA ARG A 21 -23.64 -20.11 7.49
C ARG A 21 -22.98 -21.27 6.73
N ALA A 22 -23.17 -22.52 7.16
CA ALA A 22 -22.60 -23.68 6.50
C ALA A 22 -23.09 -23.82 5.04
N VAL A 23 -24.39 -23.61 4.80
CA VAL A 23 -24.97 -23.60 3.44
C VAL A 23 -24.38 -22.48 2.59
N ALA A 24 -24.19 -21.28 3.17
CA ALA A 24 -23.55 -20.17 2.47
C ALA A 24 -22.09 -20.50 2.09
N GLU A 25 -21.33 -21.16 2.97
CA GLU A 25 -19.97 -21.61 2.66
C GLU A 25 -19.95 -22.65 1.54
N GLU A 26 -20.85 -23.65 1.59
CA GLU A 26 -20.97 -24.72 0.59
C GLU A 26 -21.22 -24.15 -0.82
N HIS A 27 -22.08 -23.13 -0.93
CA HIS A 27 -22.38 -22.47 -2.20
C HIS A 27 -21.41 -21.33 -2.56
N GLY A 28 -20.37 -21.08 -1.76
CA GLY A 28 -19.41 -20.00 -2.01
C GLY A 28 -20.01 -18.59 -1.88
N VAL A 29 -21.08 -18.46 -1.10
CA VAL A 29 -21.77 -17.20 -0.77
C VAL A 29 -21.16 -16.60 0.51
N CYS A 30 -21.21 -15.28 0.62
CA CYS A 30 -20.66 -14.56 1.77
C CYS A 30 -21.40 -14.93 3.08
N VAL A 31 -20.66 -15.41 4.09
CA VAL A 31 -21.20 -15.75 5.42
C VAL A 31 -21.44 -14.55 6.34
N ARG A 32 -20.91 -13.39 5.96
CA ARG A 32 -21.00 -12.15 6.74
C ARG A 32 -21.44 -10.99 5.84
N PRO A 33 -22.66 -11.02 5.28
CA PRO A 33 -23.12 -9.91 4.44
C PRO A 33 -23.19 -8.60 5.25
N LEU A 34 -22.86 -7.49 4.60
CA LEU A 34 -23.03 -6.15 5.15
C LEU A 34 -24.32 -5.56 4.58
N ALA A 35 -25.15 -4.99 5.43
CA ALA A 35 -26.33 -4.27 4.98
C ALA A 35 -25.88 -2.91 4.41
N ARG A 36 -26.23 -2.63 3.16
CA ARG A 36 -25.98 -1.34 2.52
C ARG A 36 -27.28 -0.75 2.03
N GLU A 37 -27.42 0.54 2.23
CA GLU A 37 -28.48 1.32 1.64
C GLU A 37 -28.18 1.52 0.16
N ARG A 38 -29.16 1.20 -0.69
CA ARG A 38 -29.16 1.47 -2.12
C ARG A 38 -30.29 2.43 -2.42
N VAL A 39 -29.95 3.56 -3.01
CA VAL A 39 -30.91 4.55 -3.50
C VAL A 39 -31.05 4.37 -5.01
N ASP A 40 -32.27 4.19 -5.46
CA ASP A 40 -32.62 4.26 -6.88
C ASP A 40 -32.67 5.73 -7.31
N LEU A 41 -31.81 6.12 -8.25
CA LEU A 41 -31.62 7.53 -8.63
C LEU A 41 -32.78 8.09 -9.47
N ASP A 42 -33.56 7.23 -10.12
CA ASP A 42 -34.68 7.65 -10.95
C ASP A 42 -35.96 7.82 -10.13
N THR A 43 -36.15 6.99 -9.10
CA THR A 43 -37.39 6.94 -8.28
C THR A 43 -37.22 7.48 -6.86
N GLY A 44 -35.98 7.66 -6.39
CA GLY A 44 -35.67 8.02 -5.01
C GLY A 44 -35.92 6.90 -3.99
N ARG A 45 -36.24 5.67 -4.44
CA ARG A 45 -36.56 4.55 -3.55
C ARG A 45 -35.31 4.08 -2.81
N VAL A 46 -35.43 3.95 -1.49
CA VAL A 46 -34.38 3.44 -0.61
C VAL A 46 -34.63 1.96 -0.28
N GLU A 47 -33.64 1.11 -0.51
CA GLU A 47 -33.69 -0.32 -0.19
C GLU A 47 -32.41 -0.76 0.55
N ILE A 48 -32.56 -1.60 1.58
CA ILE A 48 -31.42 -2.20 2.28
C ILE A 48 -31.07 -3.52 1.60
N VAL A 49 -29.93 -3.55 0.91
CA VAL A 49 -29.45 -4.73 0.18
C VAL A 49 -28.25 -5.37 0.90
N PRO A 50 -28.18 -6.71 0.99
CA PRO A 50 -26.98 -7.38 1.50
C PRO A 50 -25.88 -7.34 0.44
N VAL A 51 -24.69 -6.87 0.82
CA VAL A 51 -23.48 -6.94 0.00
C VAL A 51 -22.45 -7.87 0.64
N ALA A 52 -21.65 -8.54 -0.19
CA ALA A 52 -20.56 -9.38 0.31
C ALA A 52 -19.56 -8.54 1.13
N CYS A 53 -19.06 -9.08 2.25
CA CYS A 53 -18.11 -8.36 3.10
C CYS A 53 -16.77 -8.03 2.42
N GLY A 54 -16.41 -8.77 1.37
CA GLY A 54 -15.14 -8.56 0.66
C GLY A 54 -13.89 -8.95 1.46
N SER A 55 -14.04 -9.60 2.62
CA SER A 55 -12.89 -10.05 3.44
C SER A 55 -11.91 -10.87 2.61
N THR A 56 -10.62 -10.54 2.74
CA THR A 56 -9.50 -11.31 2.19
C THR A 56 -8.95 -12.35 3.17
N ILE A 57 -9.46 -12.38 4.41
CA ILE A 57 -9.03 -13.29 5.47
C ILE A 57 -9.99 -14.48 5.51
N ALA A 58 -9.50 -15.67 5.17
CA ALA A 58 -10.30 -16.90 5.09
C ALA A 58 -10.96 -17.28 6.43
N ALA A 59 -10.28 -17.05 7.56
CA ALA A 59 -10.82 -17.27 8.90
C ALA A 59 -12.02 -16.35 9.24
N VAL A 60 -12.19 -15.23 8.52
CA VAL A 60 -13.31 -14.30 8.70
C VAL A 60 -14.45 -14.63 7.74
N CYS A 61 -14.14 -14.95 6.48
CA CYS A 61 -15.11 -15.35 5.47
C CYS A 61 -14.40 -16.14 4.35
N PRO A 62 -14.50 -17.48 4.32
CA PRO A 62 -13.78 -18.31 3.35
C PRO A 62 -14.23 -18.04 1.92
N SER A 63 -15.54 -17.87 1.70
CA SER A 63 -16.12 -17.59 0.38
C SER A 63 -15.60 -16.30 -0.25
N CYS A 64 -15.55 -15.19 0.52
CA CYS A 64 -15.03 -13.92 0.02
C CYS A 64 -13.51 -13.96 -0.19
N ALA A 65 -12.76 -14.63 0.69
CA ALA A 65 -11.32 -14.77 0.55
C ALA A 65 -10.96 -15.54 -0.73
N GLU A 66 -11.64 -16.66 -1.01
CA GLU A 66 -11.44 -17.43 -2.24
C GLU A 66 -11.85 -16.65 -3.49
N ARG A 67 -12.97 -15.89 -3.45
CA ARG A 67 -13.35 -15.00 -4.56
C ARG A 67 -12.27 -13.95 -4.85
N ASN A 68 -11.74 -13.30 -3.82
CA ASN A 68 -10.65 -12.33 -3.97
C ASN A 68 -9.37 -12.98 -4.52
N ARG A 69 -9.03 -14.18 -4.02
CA ARG A 69 -7.89 -14.96 -4.51
C ARG A 69 -8.02 -15.28 -6.00
N ARG A 70 -9.17 -15.77 -6.45
CA ARG A 70 -9.45 -16.04 -7.88
C ARG A 70 -9.35 -14.79 -8.74
N LEU A 71 -9.90 -13.67 -8.28
CA LEU A 71 -9.78 -12.38 -8.99
C LEU A 71 -8.32 -11.97 -9.14
N ARG A 72 -7.53 -12.05 -8.06
CA ARG A 72 -6.10 -11.76 -8.09
C ARG A 72 -5.32 -12.69 -9.02
N MET A 73 -5.65 -13.98 -9.06
CA MET A 73 -5.07 -14.92 -10.01
C MET A 73 -5.36 -14.54 -11.46
N ALA A 74 -6.61 -14.15 -11.77
CA ALA A 74 -7.01 -13.69 -13.10
C ALA A 74 -6.25 -12.42 -13.50
N GLN A 75 -6.23 -11.41 -12.63
CA GLN A 75 -5.49 -10.16 -12.83
C GLN A 75 -3.99 -10.40 -13.09
N CYS A 76 -3.34 -11.27 -12.30
CA CYS A 76 -1.93 -11.59 -12.51
C CYS A 76 -1.71 -12.36 -13.82
N ARG A 77 -2.62 -13.30 -14.17
CA ARG A 77 -2.54 -14.08 -15.42
C ARG A 77 -2.64 -13.19 -16.65
N GLU A 78 -3.60 -12.29 -16.67
CA GLU A 78 -3.85 -11.35 -17.77
C GLU A 78 -2.77 -10.27 -17.83
N GLY A 79 -2.28 -9.80 -16.67
CA GLY A 79 -1.36 -8.67 -16.58
C GLY A 79 0.12 -9.02 -16.72
N TRP A 80 0.60 -10.18 -16.24
CA TRP A 80 2.04 -10.42 -16.08
C TRP A 80 2.78 -10.59 -17.42
N HIS A 81 2.16 -11.23 -18.40
CA HIS A 81 2.76 -11.52 -19.71
C HIS A 81 2.08 -10.77 -20.86
N LEU A 82 1.46 -9.63 -20.55
CA LEU A 82 0.76 -8.80 -21.52
C LEU A 82 1.73 -8.35 -22.63
N ALA A 83 1.36 -8.63 -23.89
CA ALA A 83 2.24 -8.49 -25.05
C ALA A 83 2.09 -7.15 -25.80
N GLN A 84 1.03 -6.42 -25.53
CA GLN A 84 0.67 -5.13 -26.16
C GLN A 84 0.57 -4.05 -25.09
N GLU A 85 0.73 -2.78 -25.42
CA GLU A 85 0.52 -1.75 -24.40
C GLU A 85 -0.99 -1.65 -24.09
N PRO A 86 -1.39 -1.61 -22.81
CA PRO A 86 -2.76 -1.27 -22.47
C PRO A 86 -3.05 0.17 -22.93
N ASP A 87 -4.22 0.38 -23.54
CA ASP A 87 -4.67 1.72 -23.89
C ASP A 87 -5.21 2.41 -22.63
N PHE A 88 -4.52 3.48 -22.23
CA PHE A 88 -4.91 4.35 -21.12
C PHE A 88 -5.21 5.77 -21.60
N THR A 89 -5.46 5.96 -22.90
CA THR A 89 -5.83 7.25 -23.48
C THR A 89 -7.09 7.74 -22.78
N PRO A 90 -7.04 8.86 -22.04
CA PRO A 90 -8.23 9.39 -21.40
C PRO A 90 -9.21 9.88 -22.45
N ASP A 91 -10.50 9.67 -22.21
CA ASP A 91 -11.55 10.35 -22.97
C ASP A 91 -11.40 11.87 -22.84
N PRO A 92 -11.75 12.64 -23.88
CA PRO A 92 -11.75 14.10 -23.79
C PRO A 92 -12.75 14.58 -22.72
N PRO A 93 -12.45 15.68 -21.99
CA PRO A 93 -13.38 16.21 -21.01
C PRO A 93 -14.72 16.60 -21.65
N THR A 94 -15.82 16.23 -21.00
CA THR A 94 -17.17 16.64 -21.40
C THR A 94 -17.39 18.13 -21.12
N ASP A 95 -18.43 18.72 -21.71
CA ASP A 95 -18.72 20.14 -21.49
C ASP A 95 -19.17 20.42 -20.05
N ASP A 96 -19.91 19.51 -19.42
CA ASP A 96 -20.28 19.61 -17.99
C ASP A 96 -19.05 19.58 -17.08
N GLN A 97 -18.10 18.68 -17.35
CA GLN A 97 -16.84 18.62 -16.60
C GLN A 97 -16.05 19.92 -16.72
N LYS A 98 -16.00 20.52 -17.92
CA LYS A 98 -15.36 21.83 -18.13
C LYS A 98 -16.10 22.95 -17.40
N ALA A 99 -17.43 22.96 -17.47
CA ALA A 99 -18.27 23.97 -16.84
C ALA A 99 -18.11 23.96 -15.31
N LEU A 100 -18.25 22.80 -14.67
CA LEU A 100 -18.05 22.66 -13.22
C LEU A 100 -16.62 22.96 -12.79
N THR A 101 -15.62 22.57 -13.59
CA THR A 101 -14.21 22.91 -13.28
C THR A 101 -13.99 24.43 -13.35
N THR A 102 -14.62 25.11 -14.31
CA THR A 102 -14.56 26.57 -14.44
C THR A 102 -15.25 27.24 -13.27
N TYR A 103 -16.47 26.80 -12.93
CA TYR A 103 -17.20 27.29 -11.77
C TYR A 103 -16.42 27.11 -10.47
N ARG A 104 -15.80 25.94 -10.27
CA ARG A 104 -14.91 25.71 -9.14
C ARG A 104 -13.74 26.69 -9.10
N ALA A 105 -13.17 27.05 -10.25
CA ALA A 105 -12.08 28.03 -10.31
C ALA A 105 -12.53 29.43 -9.88
N ASP A 106 -13.77 29.82 -10.20
CA ASP A 106 -14.37 31.07 -9.75
C ASP A 106 -14.62 31.05 -8.23
N LEU A 107 -15.11 29.93 -7.69
CA LEU A 107 -15.24 29.73 -6.24
C LEU A 107 -13.90 29.83 -5.51
N VAL A 108 -12.81 29.31 -6.09
CA VAL A 108 -11.46 29.48 -5.51
C VAL A 108 -11.06 30.96 -5.44
N GLN A 109 -11.45 31.78 -6.42
CA GLN A 109 -11.20 33.23 -6.38
C GLN A 109 -12.07 33.93 -5.33
N ALA A 110 -13.35 33.56 -5.23
CA ALA A 110 -14.25 34.07 -4.21
C ALA A 110 -13.74 33.74 -2.80
N TYR A 111 -13.28 32.51 -2.59
CA TYR A 111 -12.68 32.06 -1.34
C TYR A 111 -11.48 32.93 -0.93
N ARG A 112 -10.55 33.15 -1.86
CA ARG A 112 -9.36 33.98 -1.59
C ARG A 112 -9.74 35.41 -1.21
N ARG A 113 -10.72 35.99 -1.90
CA ARG A 113 -11.23 37.32 -1.59
C ARG A 113 -11.82 37.39 -0.18
N ALA A 114 -12.68 36.43 0.17
CA ALA A 114 -13.28 36.37 1.51
C ALA A 114 -12.20 36.27 2.61
N VAL A 115 -11.18 35.44 2.41
CA VAL A 115 -10.05 35.33 3.34
C VAL A 115 -9.25 36.63 3.44
N ASP A 116 -8.95 37.28 2.30
CA ASP A 116 -8.20 38.55 2.27
C ASP A 116 -8.97 39.70 2.95
N GLU A 117 -10.31 39.68 2.89
CA GLU A 117 -11.20 40.64 3.52
C GLU A 117 -11.50 40.32 5.00
N GLY A 118 -11.07 39.14 5.49
CA GLY A 118 -11.36 38.68 6.85
C GLY A 118 -12.82 38.24 7.06
N ASP A 119 -13.54 37.91 5.98
CA ASP A 119 -14.90 37.38 6.03
C ASP A 119 -14.87 35.86 6.24
N ASP A 120 -14.79 35.45 7.51
CA ASP A 120 -14.77 34.04 7.90
C ASP A 120 -16.06 33.30 7.51
N THR A 121 -17.21 33.99 7.50
CA THR A 121 -18.51 33.38 7.15
C THR A 121 -18.57 33.09 5.66
N GLY A 122 -18.27 34.09 4.82
CA GLY A 122 -18.22 33.90 3.37
C GLY A 122 -17.16 32.89 2.95
N ALA A 123 -16.02 32.84 3.65
CA ALA A 123 -15.01 31.81 3.41
C ALA A 123 -15.53 30.39 3.67
N GLU A 124 -16.33 30.18 4.74
CA GLU A 124 -16.94 28.87 5.05
C GLU A 124 -18.02 28.49 4.03
N GLU A 125 -18.90 29.42 3.65
CA GLU A 125 -19.93 29.16 2.63
C GLU A 125 -19.32 28.72 1.30
N VAL A 126 -18.23 29.36 0.88
CA VAL A 126 -17.52 28.98 -0.34
C VAL A 126 -16.83 27.61 -0.19
N ARG A 127 -16.35 27.24 1.01
CA ARG A 127 -15.78 25.89 1.24
C ARG A 127 -16.84 24.81 1.04
N ASP A 128 -18.05 25.01 1.55
CA ASP A 128 -19.16 24.08 1.40
C ASP A 128 -19.57 23.92 -0.06
N GLU A 129 -19.68 25.03 -0.80
CA GLU A 129 -20.00 25.00 -2.23
C GLU A 129 -18.92 24.28 -3.04
N VAL A 130 -17.63 24.54 -2.77
CA VAL A 130 -16.52 23.82 -3.42
C VAL A 130 -16.57 22.33 -3.11
N ALA A 131 -16.96 21.93 -1.89
CA ALA A 131 -17.11 20.53 -1.53
C ALA A 131 -18.25 19.86 -2.34
N GLY A 132 -19.36 20.57 -2.58
CA GLY A 132 -20.46 20.15 -3.45
C GLY A 132 -20.01 19.95 -4.90
N VAL A 133 -19.35 20.95 -5.48
CA VAL A 133 -18.80 20.87 -6.85
C VAL A 133 -17.77 19.74 -6.99
N ASP A 134 -16.89 19.58 -6.00
CA ASP A 134 -15.93 18.46 -5.99
C ASP A 134 -16.62 17.09 -5.89
N ALA A 135 -17.78 16.99 -5.23
CA ALA A 135 -18.58 15.78 -5.22
C ALA A 135 -19.21 15.49 -6.59
N GLU A 136 -19.75 16.51 -7.25
CA GLU A 136 -20.34 16.40 -8.59
C GLU A 136 -19.29 16.04 -9.66
N LEU A 137 -18.12 16.69 -9.64
CA LEU A 137 -17.00 16.36 -10.53
C LEU A 137 -16.57 14.88 -10.39
N ARG A 138 -16.58 14.34 -9.16
CA ARG A 138 -16.31 12.91 -8.92
C ARG A 138 -17.42 12.02 -9.48
N GLN A 139 -18.68 12.42 -9.36
CA GLN A 139 -19.82 11.69 -9.94
C GLN A 139 -19.76 11.68 -11.47
N LEU A 140 -19.29 12.75 -12.10
CA LEU A 140 -19.02 12.82 -13.54
C LEU A 140 -17.79 12.01 -13.98
N GLY A 141 -17.15 11.26 -13.08
CA GLY A 141 -16.06 10.35 -13.41
C GLY A 141 -14.69 11.02 -13.57
N ILE A 142 -14.53 12.28 -13.14
CA ILE A 142 -13.20 12.90 -13.13
C ILE A 142 -12.29 12.16 -12.14
N ARG A 143 -11.12 11.74 -12.62
CA ARG A 143 -10.11 11.05 -11.82
C ARG A 143 -9.17 12.06 -11.14
N GLY A 144 -8.79 11.76 -9.90
CA GLY A 144 -7.88 12.58 -9.11
C GLY A 144 -8.59 13.61 -8.24
N ALA A 145 -7.82 14.39 -7.48
CA ALA A 145 -8.34 15.47 -6.65
C ALA A 145 -7.79 16.81 -7.15
N LEU A 146 -8.65 17.82 -7.21
CA LEU A 146 -8.24 19.19 -7.47
C LEU A 146 -7.54 19.78 -6.23
N PRO A 147 -6.70 20.82 -6.38
CA PRO A 147 -6.03 21.44 -5.24
C PRO A 147 -7.02 21.89 -4.16
N PRO A 148 -6.73 21.63 -2.87
CA PRO A 148 -7.55 22.14 -1.78
C PRO A 148 -7.46 23.67 -1.71
N LEU A 149 -8.50 24.31 -1.18
CA LEU A 149 -8.54 25.76 -0.95
C LEU A 149 -7.41 26.21 -0.02
N ASP A 150 -7.25 25.51 1.10
CA ASP A 150 -6.16 25.73 2.06
C ASP A 150 -5.16 24.56 2.00
N PRO A 151 -4.08 24.68 1.21
CA PRO A 151 -3.07 23.64 1.17
C PRO A 151 -2.34 23.59 2.53
N ARG A 152 -2.33 22.41 3.15
CA ARG A 152 -1.51 22.20 4.34
C ARG A 152 -0.04 22.49 4.03
N PRO A 153 0.71 23.14 4.94
CA PRO A 153 2.14 23.33 4.78
C PRO A 153 2.81 22.00 4.46
N ARG A 154 3.60 21.98 3.39
CA ARG A 154 4.36 20.77 3.04
C ARG A 154 5.36 20.52 4.16
N ILE A 155 5.24 19.37 4.82
CA ILE A 155 6.24 18.92 5.79
C ILE A 155 7.60 18.97 5.10
N ALA A 156 8.51 19.76 5.67
CA ALA A 156 9.87 19.88 5.15
C ALA A 156 10.50 18.49 5.12
N ARG A 157 10.93 18.06 3.92
CA ARG A 157 11.66 16.82 3.74
C ARG A 157 13.13 17.17 3.61
N ARG A 158 13.95 16.63 4.51
CA ARG A 158 15.41 16.77 4.40
C ARG A 158 15.86 16.27 3.04
N SER A 159 16.61 17.09 2.30
CA SER A 159 17.33 16.63 1.13
C SER A 159 18.40 15.65 1.60
N THR A 160 18.27 14.38 1.25
CA THR A 160 19.22 13.36 1.70
C THR A 160 20.38 13.27 0.70
N ARG A 161 21.61 13.49 1.19
CA ARG A 161 22.81 13.30 0.37
C ARG A 161 22.91 11.82 -0.03
N ARG A 162 23.22 11.55 -1.30
CA ARG A 162 23.49 10.19 -1.78
C ARG A 162 24.67 9.61 -0.99
N ARG A 163 24.53 8.39 -0.47
CA ARG A 163 25.64 7.71 0.21
C ARG A 163 26.70 7.33 -0.82
N GLN A 164 27.98 7.49 -0.48
CA GLN A 164 29.10 7.24 -1.39
C GLN A 164 29.45 5.75 -1.52
N ASP A 165 29.08 4.94 -0.53
CA ASP A 165 29.30 3.49 -0.52
C ASP A 165 28.29 2.72 -1.38
N ALA A 166 27.20 3.36 -1.82
CA ALA A 166 26.22 2.74 -2.69
C ALA A 166 26.72 2.69 -4.15
N PRO A 167 26.71 1.52 -4.81
CA PRO A 167 27.17 1.41 -6.18
C PRO A 167 26.34 2.28 -7.12
N ASN A 168 27.00 2.80 -8.16
CA ASN A 168 26.33 3.53 -9.22
C ASN A 168 25.51 2.57 -10.09
N LEU A 169 24.27 2.98 -10.39
CA LEU A 169 23.41 2.28 -11.34
C LEU A 169 23.46 3.00 -12.68
N PRO A 170 23.36 2.28 -13.81
CA PRO A 170 23.18 2.92 -15.09
C PRO A 170 21.87 3.72 -15.07
N ARG A 171 21.88 4.89 -15.70
CA ARG A 171 20.67 5.69 -15.95
C ARG A 171 20.36 5.60 -17.42
N ARG A 172 19.26 4.92 -17.76
CA ARG A 172 18.79 4.81 -19.15
C ARG A 172 17.72 5.87 -19.42
N PRO A 173 17.59 6.37 -20.67
CA PRO A 173 16.43 7.15 -21.07
C PRO A 173 15.14 6.38 -20.77
N VAL A 174 14.14 7.07 -20.22
CA VAL A 174 12.87 6.43 -19.83
C VAL A 174 11.92 6.43 -21.02
N ALA A 175 11.61 5.24 -21.53
CA ALA A 175 10.57 5.04 -22.53
C ALA A 175 9.20 4.88 -21.84
N LYS A 176 8.17 5.54 -22.38
CA LYS A 176 6.77 5.41 -21.96
C LYS A 176 6.17 4.09 -22.44
N ARG A 177 6.65 2.98 -21.87
CA ARG A 177 6.20 1.62 -22.19
C ARG A 177 6.18 0.76 -20.95
N THR A 178 5.26 -0.18 -20.91
CA THR A 178 5.10 -1.14 -19.81
C THR A 178 5.48 -2.57 -20.20
N VAL A 179 5.52 -2.85 -21.50
CA VAL A 179 5.74 -4.18 -22.06
C VAL A 179 7.23 -4.48 -22.25
N GLY A 180 7.60 -5.75 -22.02
CA GLY A 180 8.96 -6.24 -22.18
C GLY A 180 9.39 -6.42 -23.63
N ARG A 181 10.70 -6.55 -23.86
CA ARG A 181 11.26 -6.84 -25.18
C ARG A 181 10.87 -8.23 -25.69
N VAL A 182 10.64 -8.34 -27.00
CA VAL A 182 10.51 -9.62 -27.71
C VAL A 182 11.90 -10.12 -28.17
N PHE A 183 12.17 -11.39 -27.94
CA PHE A 183 13.40 -12.10 -28.29
C PHE A 183 13.11 -13.11 -29.42
N GLY A 184 14.00 -13.16 -30.41
CA GLY A 184 13.88 -14.09 -31.55
C GLY A 184 12.55 -14.00 -32.29
N GLY A 185 11.92 -12.82 -32.30
CA GLY A 185 10.64 -12.56 -32.98
C GLY A 185 9.39 -13.17 -32.34
N ARG A 186 9.52 -14.07 -31.35
CA ARG A 186 8.38 -14.84 -30.79
C ARG A 186 8.34 -14.96 -29.28
N TYR A 187 9.46 -14.79 -28.59
CA TYR A 187 9.53 -15.03 -27.15
C TYR A 187 9.49 -13.73 -26.36
N GLN A 188 8.55 -13.59 -25.43
CA GLN A 188 8.44 -12.43 -24.57
C GLN A 188 8.35 -12.86 -23.10
N PRO A 189 9.47 -13.31 -22.50
CA PRO A 189 9.45 -13.74 -21.11
C PRO A 189 9.27 -12.56 -20.17
N SER A 190 8.63 -12.84 -19.05
CA SER A 190 8.55 -11.93 -17.90
C SER A 190 9.41 -12.46 -16.76
N THR A 191 9.69 -11.61 -15.78
CA THR A 191 10.59 -11.93 -14.67
C THR A 191 9.77 -12.29 -13.43
N PHE A 192 10.10 -13.39 -12.77
CA PHE A 192 9.75 -13.63 -11.38
C PHE A 192 10.95 -13.29 -10.51
N LEU A 193 10.75 -12.44 -9.51
CA LEU A 193 11.78 -11.94 -8.62
C LEU A 193 11.41 -12.25 -7.17
N THR A 194 12.40 -12.63 -6.38
CA THR A 194 12.32 -12.72 -4.92
C THR A 194 13.43 -11.91 -4.30
N LEU A 195 13.06 -10.97 -3.44
CA LEU A 195 13.96 -10.17 -2.62
C LEU A 195 13.76 -10.51 -1.16
N THR A 196 14.87 -10.57 -0.43
CA THR A 196 14.90 -10.89 0.99
C THR A 196 15.69 -9.81 1.72
N LEU A 197 15.35 -9.60 2.99
CA LEU A 197 16.19 -8.83 3.89
C LEU A 197 17.41 -9.65 4.30
N ASP A 198 18.33 -9.01 5.00
CA ASP A 198 19.56 -9.64 5.45
C ASP A 198 19.32 -10.60 6.64
N SER A 199 20.31 -11.42 6.97
CA SER A 199 20.25 -12.25 8.18
C SER A 199 20.42 -11.40 9.44
N TYR A 200 19.70 -11.78 10.49
CA TYR A 200 19.79 -11.19 11.84
C TYR A 200 20.44 -12.14 12.85
N GLY A 201 20.93 -13.29 12.38
CA GLY A 201 21.41 -14.39 13.21
C GLY A 201 20.81 -15.74 12.80
N PRO A 202 21.45 -16.86 13.17
CA PRO A 202 20.95 -18.20 12.88
C PRO A 202 19.65 -18.50 13.64
N VAL A 203 18.72 -19.20 12.98
CA VAL A 203 17.43 -19.62 13.55
C VAL A 203 17.18 -21.10 13.31
N HIS A 204 16.49 -21.75 14.25
CA HIS A 204 16.01 -23.12 14.13
C HIS A 204 14.87 -23.25 13.10
N GLY A 205 14.41 -24.49 12.89
CA GLY A 205 13.34 -24.81 11.95
C GLY A 205 12.03 -24.07 12.22
N ASP A 206 11.70 -23.90 13.50
CA ASP A 206 10.53 -23.19 14.03
C ASP A 206 10.69 -21.65 14.05
N GLY A 207 11.89 -21.15 13.70
CA GLY A 207 12.22 -19.74 13.69
C GLY A 207 12.73 -19.19 15.03
N THR A 208 12.88 -19.99 16.09
CA THR A 208 13.54 -19.52 17.31
C THR A 208 15.03 -19.23 17.03
N PRO A 209 15.61 -18.14 17.58
CA PRO A 209 17.05 -17.90 17.44
C PRO A 209 17.86 -19.03 18.06
N VAL A 210 18.93 -19.46 17.36
CA VAL A 210 19.86 -20.44 17.92
C VAL A 210 20.55 -19.89 19.17
N ASP A 211 20.86 -18.60 19.16
CA ASP A 211 21.32 -17.86 20.32
C ASP A 211 20.46 -16.59 20.49
N PRO A 212 19.54 -16.60 21.48
CA PRO A 212 18.69 -15.44 21.77
C PRO A 212 19.46 -14.20 22.27
N THR A 213 20.70 -14.34 22.72
CA THR A 213 21.48 -13.21 23.25
C THR A 213 22.18 -12.42 22.15
N THR A 214 22.52 -13.07 21.04
CA THR A 214 23.28 -12.47 19.93
C THR A 214 22.44 -12.17 18.69
N TYR A 215 21.20 -12.67 18.63
CA TYR A 215 20.28 -12.34 17.54
C TYR A 215 19.92 -10.85 17.52
N ASP A 216 19.95 -10.23 16.35
CA ASP A 216 19.68 -8.80 16.20
C ASP A 216 18.18 -8.50 16.06
N TYR A 217 17.47 -8.52 17.20
CA TYR A 217 16.04 -8.22 17.26
C TYR A 217 15.72 -6.79 16.83
N ARG A 218 16.60 -5.84 17.14
CA ARG A 218 16.39 -4.42 16.87
C ARG A 218 16.41 -4.16 15.37
N ARG A 219 17.44 -4.65 14.67
CA ARG A 219 17.53 -4.52 13.21
C ARG A 219 16.40 -5.27 12.52
N ALA A 220 16.06 -6.48 12.98
CA ALA A 220 14.93 -7.24 12.43
C ALA A 220 13.61 -6.46 12.48
N ALA A 221 13.29 -5.85 13.63
CA ALA A 221 12.08 -5.04 13.78
C ALA A 221 12.12 -3.77 12.93
N ARG A 222 13.25 -3.05 12.93
CA ARG A 222 13.41 -1.80 12.16
C ARG A 222 13.32 -2.04 10.66
N ASP A 223 14.02 -3.05 10.15
CA ASP A 223 13.95 -3.41 8.73
C ASP A 223 12.54 -3.82 8.32
N ALA A 224 11.80 -4.53 9.17
CA ALA A 224 10.42 -4.92 8.89
C ALA A 224 9.50 -3.70 8.77
N VAL A 225 9.59 -2.74 9.71
CA VAL A 225 8.80 -1.48 9.68
C VAL A 225 9.10 -0.67 8.42
N HIS A 226 10.36 -0.63 7.99
CA HIS A 226 10.80 0.18 6.85
C HIS A 226 10.84 -0.58 5.51
N PHE A 227 10.43 -1.85 5.48
CA PHE A 227 10.53 -2.69 4.29
C PHE A 227 9.74 -2.13 3.10
N ALA A 228 8.53 -1.60 3.34
CA ALA A 228 7.71 -1.00 2.30
C ALA A 228 8.40 0.21 1.64
N ALA A 229 9.07 1.05 2.44
CA ALA A 229 9.82 2.20 1.93
C ALA A 229 11.08 1.77 1.18
N LEU A 230 11.75 0.71 1.63
CA LEU A 230 12.88 0.10 0.90
C LEU A 230 12.44 -0.45 -0.46
N LEU A 231 11.29 -1.13 -0.52
CA LEU A 231 10.73 -1.68 -1.74
C LEU A 231 10.30 -0.60 -2.74
N ASP A 232 9.69 0.49 -2.27
CA ASP A 232 9.39 1.65 -3.13
C ASP A 232 10.66 2.21 -3.79
N ARG A 233 11.76 2.33 -3.02
CA ARG A 233 13.06 2.75 -3.57
C ARG A 233 13.62 1.75 -4.56
N PHE A 234 13.44 0.45 -4.33
CA PHE A 234 13.85 -0.59 -5.28
C PHE A 234 13.15 -0.41 -6.62
N VAL A 235 11.82 -0.28 -6.63
CA VAL A 235 11.04 -0.13 -7.86
C VAL A 235 11.43 1.14 -8.61
N GLN A 236 11.63 2.25 -7.89
CA GLN A 236 12.10 3.51 -8.50
C GLN A 236 13.48 3.36 -9.14
N ASN A 237 14.42 2.73 -8.44
CA ASN A 237 15.77 2.48 -8.95
C ASN A 237 15.74 1.51 -10.13
N LEU A 238 14.90 0.48 -10.08
CA LEU A 238 14.71 -0.49 -11.14
C LEU A 238 14.22 0.20 -12.42
N ARG A 239 13.16 1.01 -12.34
CA ARG A 239 12.63 1.77 -13.49
C ARG A 239 13.67 2.68 -14.13
N ARG A 240 14.46 3.38 -13.31
CA ARG A 240 15.58 4.23 -13.79
C ARG A 240 16.72 3.43 -14.42
N CYS A 241 17.01 2.26 -13.86
CA CYS A 241 18.07 1.35 -14.33
C CYS A 241 17.70 0.72 -15.68
N VAL A 242 16.46 0.24 -15.82
CA VAL A 242 16.02 -0.45 -17.04
C VAL A 242 15.51 0.50 -18.13
N GLY A 243 15.06 1.71 -17.76
CA GLY A 243 14.61 2.74 -18.70
C GLY A 243 13.18 2.54 -19.21
N TRP A 244 12.30 1.92 -18.43
CA TRP A 244 10.87 1.80 -18.79
C TRP A 244 9.97 1.71 -17.55
N ASP A 245 8.66 1.85 -17.75
CA ASP A 245 7.66 1.84 -16.69
C ASP A 245 7.33 0.41 -16.23
N VAL A 246 8.25 -0.16 -15.44
CA VAL A 246 8.14 -1.53 -14.92
C VAL A 246 6.82 -1.72 -14.17
N GLN A 247 5.99 -2.63 -14.69
CA GLN A 247 4.77 -3.11 -14.05
C GLN A 247 5.03 -4.43 -13.34
N TYR A 248 4.40 -4.62 -12.19
CA TYR A 248 4.55 -5.85 -11.44
C TYR A 248 3.27 -6.19 -10.68
N PHE A 249 3.06 -7.48 -10.46
CA PHE A 249 2.12 -8.03 -9.50
C PHE A 249 2.94 -8.68 -8.38
N SER A 250 2.61 -8.48 -7.11
CA SER A 250 3.43 -9.00 -6.03
C SER A 250 2.67 -9.36 -4.77
N THR A 251 3.35 -10.12 -3.91
CA THR A 251 2.98 -10.37 -2.53
C THR A 251 4.18 -10.16 -1.61
N VAL A 252 3.91 -9.86 -0.35
CA VAL A 252 4.90 -9.88 0.72
C VAL A 252 4.54 -11.05 1.63
N GLU A 253 5.48 -11.97 1.82
CA GLU A 253 5.32 -13.14 2.67
C GLU A 253 6.25 -13.03 3.88
N PRO A 254 5.79 -13.40 5.08
CA PRO A 254 6.67 -13.53 6.24
C PRO A 254 7.51 -14.80 6.12
N GLN A 255 8.82 -14.68 6.27
CA GLN A 255 9.68 -15.83 6.55
C GLN A 255 9.64 -16.18 8.05
N ARG A 256 10.51 -17.10 8.48
CA ARG A 256 10.87 -17.31 9.89
C ARG A 256 11.08 -15.97 10.60
N ARG A 257 10.53 -15.87 11.80
CA ARG A 257 10.48 -14.63 12.62
C ARG A 257 9.86 -13.43 11.92
N LEU A 258 8.96 -13.67 10.97
CA LEU A 258 8.21 -12.64 10.25
C LEU A 258 9.10 -11.70 9.42
N ALA A 259 10.34 -12.08 9.12
CA ALA A 259 11.22 -11.29 8.26
C ALA A 259 10.55 -11.13 6.88
N PRO A 260 10.27 -9.90 6.41
CA PRO A 260 9.55 -9.70 5.15
C PRO A 260 10.34 -10.15 3.93
N HIS A 261 9.71 -10.96 3.08
CA HIS A 261 10.20 -11.35 1.77
C HIS A 261 9.22 -10.89 0.69
N TRP A 262 9.74 -10.38 -0.42
CA TRP A 262 8.92 -9.87 -1.51
C TRP A 262 9.05 -10.75 -2.75
N HIS A 263 7.91 -11.23 -3.25
CA HIS A 263 7.82 -11.98 -4.49
C HIS A 263 7.06 -11.16 -5.53
N ALA A 264 7.64 -11.05 -6.73
CA ALA A 264 7.09 -10.20 -7.78
C ALA A 264 7.11 -10.88 -9.15
N ALA A 265 5.95 -10.90 -9.77
CA ALA A 265 5.73 -11.10 -11.20
C ALA A 265 5.92 -9.76 -11.91
N ILE A 266 7.13 -9.50 -12.44
CA ILE A 266 7.48 -8.30 -13.18
C ILE A 266 7.27 -8.52 -14.66
N ARG A 267 6.51 -7.64 -15.33
CA ARG A 267 6.29 -7.68 -16.79
C ARG A 267 7.60 -7.38 -17.53
N GLY A 268 8.00 -8.30 -18.40
CA GLY A 268 9.23 -8.21 -19.18
C GLY A 268 10.47 -8.83 -18.51
N SER A 269 11.49 -9.06 -19.35
CA SER A 269 12.73 -9.72 -18.95
C SER A 269 13.77 -8.72 -18.48
N ILE A 270 14.33 -8.93 -17.29
CA ILE A 270 15.40 -8.11 -16.72
C ILE A 270 16.62 -9.01 -16.40
N PRO A 271 17.84 -8.65 -16.82
CA PRO A 271 19.03 -9.44 -16.52
C PRO A 271 19.26 -9.62 -15.02
N ARG A 272 19.67 -10.83 -14.61
CA ARG A 272 19.97 -11.14 -13.19
C ARG A 272 21.01 -10.20 -12.59
N ALA A 273 22.02 -9.82 -13.39
CA ALA A 273 23.06 -8.89 -12.96
C ALA A 273 22.50 -7.49 -12.66
N GLU A 274 21.54 -6.99 -13.46
CA GLU A 274 20.88 -5.71 -13.21
C GLU A 274 20.04 -5.77 -11.93
N LEU A 275 19.24 -6.83 -11.74
CA LEU A 275 18.43 -7.00 -10.53
C LEU A 275 19.29 -7.04 -9.25
N ARG A 276 20.41 -7.76 -9.29
CA ARG A 276 21.39 -7.80 -8.18
C ARG A 276 22.04 -6.45 -7.93
N ALA A 277 22.44 -5.74 -8.99
CA ALA A 277 23.03 -4.41 -8.88
C ALA A 277 22.03 -3.42 -8.27
N VAL A 278 20.78 -3.41 -8.73
CA VAL A 278 19.70 -2.56 -8.20
C VAL A 278 19.43 -2.87 -6.74
N ALA A 279 19.32 -4.15 -6.36
CA ALA A 279 19.13 -4.54 -4.96
C ALA A 279 20.27 -4.05 -4.06
N ARG A 280 21.53 -4.27 -4.48
CA ARG A 280 22.73 -3.82 -3.74
C ARG A 280 22.82 -2.28 -3.63
N ALA A 281 22.41 -1.57 -4.66
CA ALA A 281 22.40 -0.10 -4.69
C ALA A 281 21.25 0.52 -3.89
N THR A 282 20.21 -0.25 -3.57
CA THR A 282 19.01 0.26 -2.92
C THR A 282 19.15 0.24 -1.41
N TYR A 283 18.83 1.38 -0.80
CA TYR A 283 18.80 1.57 0.64
C TYR A 283 17.70 2.57 1.00
N HIS A 284 17.22 2.51 2.24
CA HIS A 284 16.31 3.50 2.82
C HIS A 284 16.90 4.05 4.11
N GLN A 285 17.09 5.37 4.19
CA GLN A 285 17.62 6.06 5.36
C GLN A 285 16.47 6.62 6.19
N VAL A 286 16.45 6.26 7.46
CA VAL A 286 15.54 6.78 8.48
C VAL A 286 16.38 7.69 9.35
N TRP A 287 16.12 8.99 9.26
CA TRP A 287 16.94 10.00 9.94
C TRP A 287 16.52 10.27 11.37
N TRP A 288 15.22 10.18 11.63
CA TRP A 288 14.62 10.50 12.91
C TRP A 288 13.32 9.70 13.07
N PRO A 289 12.88 9.37 14.30
CA PRO A 289 13.60 9.57 15.57
C PRO A 289 14.79 8.64 15.77
N ALA A 290 15.59 8.88 16.80
CA ALA A 290 16.44 7.82 17.35
C ALA A 290 15.53 6.83 18.10
N HIS A 291 15.73 5.53 17.88
CA HIS A 291 14.80 4.49 18.34
C HIS A 291 15.42 3.54 19.36
N ASP A 292 16.54 3.93 19.98
CA ASP A 292 17.26 3.09 20.95
C ASP A 292 16.79 3.31 22.39
N GLU A 293 16.13 4.44 22.64
CA GLU A 293 15.65 4.85 23.96
C GLU A 293 14.20 5.36 23.86
N ILE A 294 13.33 4.84 24.72
CA ILE A 294 11.95 5.32 24.84
C ILE A 294 12.00 6.55 25.75
N LYS A 295 11.85 7.75 25.16
CA LYS A 295 11.83 9.01 25.92
C LYS A 295 10.48 9.30 26.58
N TYR A 296 9.38 8.93 25.92
CA TYR A 296 8.02 9.15 26.40
C TYR A 296 7.21 7.87 26.30
N GLY A 297 6.48 7.53 27.36
CA GLY A 297 5.71 6.29 27.43
C GLY A 297 4.90 6.18 28.72
N GLY A 298 3.87 5.35 28.71
CA GLY A 298 2.94 5.19 29.83
C GLY A 298 2.32 6.54 30.20
N ASP A 299 2.41 6.91 31.48
CA ASP A 299 1.89 8.17 32.02
C ASP A 299 2.83 9.37 31.79
N HIS A 300 4.03 9.14 31.26
CA HIS A 300 5.03 10.18 30.99
C HIS A 300 4.98 10.59 29.51
N LEU A 301 3.95 11.37 29.15
CA LEU A 301 3.72 11.86 27.79
C LEU A 301 3.97 13.36 27.68
N PRO A 302 4.37 13.87 26.49
CA PRO A 302 4.44 15.30 26.24
C PRO A 302 3.12 15.99 26.50
N VAL A 303 3.18 17.18 27.07
CA VAL A 303 2.00 17.97 27.45
C VAL A 303 1.95 19.26 26.65
N TRP A 304 0.75 19.68 26.27
CA TRP A 304 0.56 20.95 25.57
C TRP A 304 0.83 22.13 26.52
N ASP A 305 1.60 23.11 26.06
CA ASP A 305 1.82 24.38 26.75
C ASP A 305 1.28 25.53 25.88
N ALA A 306 0.27 26.23 26.39
CA ALA A 306 -0.40 27.31 25.67
C ALA A 306 0.51 28.53 25.43
N ARG A 307 1.50 28.76 26.31
CA ARG A 307 2.44 29.89 26.19
C ARG A 307 3.52 29.59 25.16
N ALA A 308 4.06 28.38 25.17
CA ALA A 308 5.01 27.90 24.16
C ALA A 308 4.33 27.60 22.82
N LYS A 309 2.99 27.48 22.80
CA LYS A 309 2.18 27.07 21.64
C LYS A 309 2.68 25.76 21.04
N GLY A 310 3.06 24.81 21.90
CA GLY A 310 3.69 23.56 21.51
C GLY A 310 3.69 22.53 22.62
N PHE A 311 4.10 21.31 22.27
CA PHE A 311 4.32 20.25 23.26
C PHE A 311 5.64 20.47 24.00
N VAL A 312 5.62 20.27 25.31
CA VAL A 312 6.80 20.35 26.19
C VAL A 312 7.02 19.02 26.90
N ASP A 313 8.25 18.81 27.35
CA ASP A 313 8.57 17.73 28.29
C ASP A 313 7.73 17.88 29.58
N PRO A 314 7.06 16.82 30.06
CA PRO A 314 6.16 16.92 31.21
C PRO A 314 6.90 17.20 32.53
N THR A 315 8.21 16.91 32.62
CA THR A 315 9.02 17.16 33.82
C THR A 315 9.79 18.47 33.73
N THR A 316 10.55 18.69 32.65
CA THR A 316 11.41 19.88 32.53
C THR A 316 10.68 21.10 31.98
N ARG A 317 9.48 20.92 31.41
CA ARG A 317 8.72 21.95 30.69
C ARG A 317 9.48 22.56 29.50
N THR A 318 10.54 21.90 29.04
CA THR A 318 11.29 22.33 27.86
C THR A 318 10.47 22.06 26.60
N PRO A 319 10.32 23.04 25.69
CA PRO A 319 9.68 22.81 24.40
C PRO A 319 10.34 21.67 23.63
N LEU A 320 9.51 20.78 23.09
CA LEU A 320 9.98 19.76 22.16
C LEU A 320 10.37 20.42 20.84
N PRO A 321 11.43 19.92 20.18
CA PRO A 321 11.82 20.44 18.88
C PRO A 321 10.69 20.21 17.87
N THR A 322 10.50 21.19 17.00
CA THR A 322 9.71 21.01 15.78
C THR A 322 10.34 19.93 14.90
N TRP A 323 9.57 19.42 13.94
CA TRP A 323 10.07 18.42 12.99
C TRP A 323 11.30 18.93 12.20
N ALA A 324 11.33 20.21 11.85
CA ALA A 324 12.46 20.80 11.14
C ALA A 324 13.71 20.85 12.02
N GLU A 325 13.60 21.37 13.25
CA GLU A 325 14.70 21.43 14.21
C GLU A 325 15.23 20.03 14.54
N ALA A 326 14.34 19.04 14.73
CA ALA A 326 14.73 17.67 15.01
C ALA A 326 15.53 17.02 13.86
N LEU A 327 15.20 17.36 12.60
CA LEU A 327 15.93 16.88 11.43
C LEU A 327 17.26 17.61 11.20
N ASP A 328 17.38 18.86 11.65
CA ASP A 328 18.62 19.64 11.58
C ASP A 328 19.62 19.23 12.66
N GLN A 329 19.14 18.67 13.78
CA GLN A 329 19.98 18.16 14.88
C GLN A 329 20.65 16.80 14.59
N VAL A 330 20.30 16.11 13.49
CA VAL A 330 20.82 14.75 13.20
C VAL A 330 21.86 14.76 12.07
N ASP A 331 23.08 14.35 12.39
CA ASP A 331 24.19 14.23 11.44
C ASP A 331 24.26 12.85 10.76
N GLU A 332 23.70 11.82 11.39
CA GLU A 332 23.66 10.45 10.88
C GLU A 332 22.23 9.86 10.91
N PRO A 333 21.90 8.94 9.99
CA PRO A 333 20.60 8.30 10.02
C PRO A 333 20.45 7.33 11.20
N ALA A 334 19.36 7.44 11.95
CA ALA A 334 19.00 6.50 13.01
C ALA A 334 18.85 5.04 12.56
N HIS A 335 18.52 4.79 11.29
CA HIS A 335 18.50 3.43 10.71
C HIS A 335 18.73 3.46 9.20
N VAL A 336 19.35 2.41 8.66
CA VAL A 336 19.50 2.22 7.22
C VAL A 336 19.06 0.82 6.83
N ALA A 337 17.89 0.71 6.20
CA ALA A 337 17.38 -0.55 5.69
C ALA A 337 18.02 -0.90 4.33
N ARG A 338 18.35 -2.18 4.12
CA ARG A 338 18.96 -2.73 2.90
C ARG A 338 18.45 -4.14 2.64
N PHE A 339 18.47 -4.56 1.38
CA PHE A 339 18.25 -5.96 1.03
C PHE A 339 19.46 -6.82 1.41
N GLY A 340 19.20 -8.10 1.70
CA GLY A 340 20.24 -9.10 1.87
C GLY A 340 20.90 -9.48 0.53
N VAL A 341 21.88 -10.38 0.61
CA VAL A 341 22.61 -10.87 -0.57
C VAL A 341 21.77 -11.77 -1.49
N GLN A 342 20.67 -12.32 -0.97
CA GLN A 342 19.84 -13.28 -1.68
C GLN A 342 18.84 -12.56 -2.59
N VAL A 343 19.18 -12.55 -3.88
CA VAL A 343 18.30 -12.09 -4.97
C VAL A 343 18.09 -13.26 -5.92
N HIS A 344 16.88 -13.83 -5.90
CA HIS A 344 16.50 -14.94 -6.77
C HIS A 344 15.61 -14.44 -7.90
N SER A 345 15.98 -14.73 -9.15
CA SER A 345 15.22 -14.29 -10.31
C SER A 345 15.17 -15.37 -11.38
N LYS A 346 13.98 -15.55 -11.97
CA LYS A 346 13.71 -16.50 -13.04
C LYS A 346 12.96 -15.83 -14.19
N GLY A 347 13.34 -16.12 -15.42
CA GLY A 347 12.57 -15.75 -16.60
C GLY A 347 11.50 -16.80 -16.84
N ILE A 348 10.25 -16.38 -17.05
CA ILE A 348 9.08 -17.26 -17.20
C ILE A 348 8.30 -16.85 -18.45
N LEU A 349 7.89 -17.83 -19.23
CA LEU A 349 7.04 -17.63 -20.41
C LEU A 349 5.56 -17.69 -19.99
N GLY A 350 4.76 -16.77 -20.54
CA GLY A 350 3.31 -16.76 -20.33
C GLY A 350 2.63 -17.97 -20.93
N GLY A 351 1.45 -18.30 -20.41
CA GLY A 351 0.66 -19.46 -20.87
C GLY A 351 1.24 -20.83 -20.51
N THR A 352 2.33 -20.89 -19.74
CA THR A 352 2.95 -22.16 -19.30
C THR A 352 2.41 -22.63 -17.95
N GLU A 353 2.51 -23.92 -17.67
CA GLU A 353 2.21 -24.50 -16.35
C GLU A 353 3.07 -23.84 -15.25
N GLU A 354 4.32 -23.52 -15.57
CA GLU A 354 5.22 -22.82 -14.66
C GLU A 354 4.68 -21.43 -14.26
N ALA A 355 4.17 -20.64 -15.23
CA ALA A 355 3.53 -19.37 -14.92
C ALA A 355 2.32 -19.57 -13.99
N GLY A 356 1.51 -20.60 -14.24
CA GLY A 356 0.39 -20.99 -13.37
C GLY A 356 0.81 -21.26 -11.92
N ARG A 357 1.90 -22.03 -11.71
CA ARG A 357 2.43 -22.32 -10.37
C ARG A 357 2.88 -21.04 -9.64
N HIS A 358 3.56 -20.13 -10.32
CA HIS A 358 4.03 -18.88 -9.72
C HIS A 358 2.87 -17.90 -9.44
N ILE A 359 1.84 -17.86 -10.28
CA ILE A 359 0.62 -17.09 -10.00
C ILE A 359 -0.06 -17.64 -8.73
N GLY A 360 -0.18 -18.96 -8.62
CA GLY A 360 -0.70 -19.60 -7.40
C GLY A 360 0.14 -19.25 -6.18
N TYR A 361 1.47 -19.18 -6.33
CA TYR A 361 2.36 -18.75 -5.25
C TYR A 361 2.11 -17.28 -4.82
N LEU A 362 1.93 -16.36 -5.77
CA LEU A 362 1.69 -14.93 -5.48
C LEU A 362 0.30 -14.63 -4.90
N THR A 363 -0.59 -15.61 -4.87
CA THR A 363 -2.01 -15.46 -4.51
C THR A 363 -2.45 -16.43 -3.42
N LYS A 364 -1.51 -16.93 -2.63
CA LYS A 364 -1.80 -17.79 -1.48
C LYS A 364 -2.66 -17.09 -0.43
#